data_AF-A0A8S2KS98-F1
#
_entry.id   AF-A0A8S2KS98-F1
#
_cell.length_a   1.000
_cell.length_b   1.000
_cell.length_c   1.000
_cell.angle_alpha   90.00
_cell.angle_beta   90.00
_cell.angle_gamma   90.00
#
_symmetry.space_group_name_H-M   'P 1'
#
loop_
_entity.id
_entity.type
_entity.pdbx_description
1 polymer ?
#
loop_
_entity_poly.entity_id
_entity_poly.type
_entity_poly.pdbx_seq_one_letter_code
_entity_poly.pdbx_strand_id
1 'polypeptide(L)'
;GKIAADPTTGLITIPNNFCNIVDSIETFKTSVFPDIRRCFNDHKWLCERAILAPKNDSVNDINLQIQQQLPGVDVSYKSIDTVVDIDQAVQYPIEFLNSLEPPGMPPHSLVFKVVSPIMLLRNLHSSKLSNGTRFCVKNLMLHVIEATI
;
A
#
# COMPACT_ATOMS: atom_id res chain seq x y z
N GLY A 1 7.51 -4.35 -27.06
CA GLY A 1 8.23 -5.47 -27.69
C GLY A 1 7.25 -6.58 -27.98
N LYS A 2 7.39 -7.27 -29.11
CA LYS A 2 6.59 -8.48 -29.41
C LYS A 2 7.49 -9.69 -29.15
N ILE A 3 7.11 -10.55 -28.21
CA ILE A 3 7.76 -11.85 -28.02
C ILE A 3 6.87 -12.86 -28.75
N ALA A 4 7.43 -13.58 -29.72
CA ALA A 4 6.68 -14.58 -30.47
C ALA A 4 6.39 -15.80 -29.59
N ALA A 5 5.17 -16.32 -29.66
CA ALA A 5 4.83 -17.60 -29.08
C ALA A 5 5.41 -18.72 -29.96
N ASP A 6 5.85 -19.81 -29.31
CA ASP A 6 6.24 -21.02 -29.99
C ASP A 6 5.05 -21.57 -30.81
N PRO A 7 5.18 -21.82 -32.13
CA PRO A 7 4.05 -22.19 -32.98
C PRO A 7 3.45 -23.56 -32.69
N THR A 8 4.19 -24.45 -32.00
CA THR A 8 3.79 -25.84 -31.75
C THR A 8 3.14 -25.99 -30.37
N THR A 9 3.64 -25.26 -29.38
CA THR A 9 3.18 -25.33 -27.98
C THR A 9 2.30 -24.15 -27.58
N GLY A 10 2.34 -23.04 -28.33
CA GLY A 10 1.65 -21.80 -27.99
C GLY A 10 2.28 -21.04 -26.80
N LEU A 11 3.41 -21.51 -26.27
CA LEU A 11 4.05 -20.94 -25.09
C LEU A 11 4.97 -19.77 -25.46
N ILE A 12 5.02 -18.76 -24.58
CA ILE A 12 5.97 -17.65 -24.68
C ILE A 12 7.16 -17.95 -23.75
N THR A 13 8.35 -18.07 -24.32
CA THR A 13 9.57 -18.20 -23.52
C THR A 13 10.05 -16.81 -23.12
N ILE A 14 10.09 -16.54 -21.82
CA ILE A 14 10.63 -15.30 -21.28
C ILE A 14 12.17 -15.36 -21.33
N PRO A 15 12.86 -14.37 -21.91
CA PRO A 15 14.32 -14.34 -21.93
C PRO A 15 14.92 -14.39 -20.52
N ASN A 16 16.04 -15.09 -20.33
CA ASN A 16 16.68 -15.23 -19.02
C ASN A 16 17.13 -13.90 -18.39
N ASN A 17 17.24 -12.83 -19.19
CA ASN A 17 17.58 -11.47 -18.73
C ASN A 17 16.36 -10.55 -18.58
N PHE A 18 15.14 -11.08 -18.73
CA PHE A 18 13.92 -10.28 -18.63
C PHE A 18 13.58 -9.89 -17.20
N CYS A 19 13.84 -10.78 -16.25
CA CYS A 19 13.62 -10.54 -14.83
C CYS A 19 14.70 -11.23 -13.99
N ASN A 20 14.90 -10.69 -12.79
CA ASN A 20 15.69 -11.36 -11.77
C ASN A 20 14.73 -12.20 -10.93
N ILE A 21 14.82 -13.52 -11.06
CA ILE A 21 14.08 -14.45 -10.21
C ILE A 21 14.76 -14.46 -8.84
N VAL A 22 13.96 -14.40 -7.79
CA VAL A 22 14.43 -14.40 -6.40
C VAL A 22 13.70 -15.50 -5.63
N ASP A 23 14.41 -16.14 -4.71
CA ASP A 23 13.93 -17.34 -4.02
C ASP A 23 13.06 -17.02 -2.80
N SER A 24 12.96 -15.74 -2.40
CA SER A 24 12.17 -15.33 -1.25
C SER A 24 11.62 -13.91 -1.38
N ILE A 25 10.52 -13.66 -0.66
CA ILE A 25 9.95 -12.30 -0.51
C ILE A 25 10.92 -11.36 0.21
N GLU A 26 11.77 -11.88 1.12
CA GLU A 26 12.77 -11.06 1.81
C GLU A 26 13.85 -10.54 0.85
N THR A 27 14.37 -11.41 0.00
CA THR A 27 15.32 -11.03 -1.06
C THR A 27 14.68 -10.03 -2.01
N PHE A 28 13.40 -10.23 -2.35
CA PHE A 28 12.64 -9.29 -3.20
C PHE A 28 12.46 -7.92 -2.55
N LYS A 29 12.04 -7.85 -1.28
CA LYS A 29 11.90 -6.59 -0.54
C LYS A 29 13.24 -5.85 -0.46
N THR A 30 14.32 -6.57 -0.17
CA THR A 30 15.66 -6.00 -0.01
C THR A 30 16.23 -5.49 -1.33
N SER A 31 15.88 -6.12 -2.46
CA SER A 31 16.30 -5.64 -3.79
C SER A 31 15.61 -4.33 -4.19
N VAL A 32 14.34 -4.15 -3.78
CA VAL A 32 13.58 -2.90 -4.05
C VAL A 32 13.92 -1.81 -3.04
N PHE A 33 13.95 -2.14 -1.75
CA PHE A 33 14.22 -1.24 -0.63
C PHE A 33 15.49 -1.66 0.13
N PRO A 34 16.69 -1.48 -0.46
CA PRO A 34 17.93 -1.83 0.21
C PRO A 34 18.13 -0.96 1.45
N ASP A 35 18.19 -1.61 2.61
CA ASP A 35 18.43 -0.99 3.91
C ASP A 35 17.52 0.21 4.23
N ILE A 36 16.20 -0.03 4.18
CA ILE A 36 15.18 1.00 4.45
C ILE A 36 15.39 1.73 5.79
N ARG A 37 15.99 1.05 6.78
CA ARG A 37 16.32 1.61 8.10
C ARG A 37 17.36 2.73 8.06
N ARG A 38 18.16 2.83 6.99
CA ARG A 38 19.12 3.92 6.79
C ARG A 38 18.58 4.96 5.82
N CYS A 39 17.79 4.53 4.85
CA CYS A 39 17.28 5.38 3.78
C CYS A 39 15.92 6.04 4.10
N PHE A 40 15.29 5.72 5.24
CA PHE A 40 13.94 6.20 5.57
C PHE A 40 13.77 7.72 5.62
N ASN A 41 14.85 8.48 5.86
CA ASN A 41 14.81 9.95 5.84
C ASN A 41 14.86 10.54 4.43
N ASP A 42 15.25 9.75 3.42
CA ASP A 42 15.23 10.16 2.02
C ASP A 42 13.85 9.89 1.41
N HIS A 43 13.05 10.95 1.38
CA HIS A 43 11.66 10.90 0.91
C HIS A 43 11.58 10.57 -0.58
N LYS A 44 12.51 11.13 -1.36
CA LYS A 44 12.57 10.89 -2.81
C LYS A 44 12.93 9.43 -3.07
N TRP A 45 13.90 8.90 -2.34
CA TRP A 45 14.27 7.49 -2.42
C TRP A 45 13.09 6.56 -2.09
N LEU A 46 12.33 6.84 -1.02
CA LEU A 46 11.15 6.05 -0.65
C LEU A 46 10.06 6.12 -1.74
N CYS A 47 9.73 7.33 -2.21
CA CYS A 47 8.67 7.56 -3.18
C CYS A 47 9.02 7.07 -4.60
N GLU A 48 10.29 6.87 -4.96
CA GLU A 48 10.67 6.34 -6.29
C GLU A 48 10.50 4.83 -6.44
N ARG A 49 10.22 4.12 -5.35
CA ARG A 49 10.14 2.66 -5.31
C ARG A 49 8.70 2.18 -5.12
N ALA A 50 8.40 1.01 -5.66
CA ALA A 50 7.10 0.37 -5.49
C ALA A 50 7.26 -1.14 -5.62
N ILE A 51 6.48 -1.87 -4.84
CA ILE A 51 6.27 -3.30 -5.02
C ILE A 51 4.86 -3.50 -5.55
N LEU A 52 4.74 -4.27 -6.63
CA LEU A 52 3.47 -4.64 -7.23
C LEU A 52 3.24 -6.13 -6.98
N ALA A 53 2.03 -6.49 -6.56
CA ALA A 53 1.62 -7.87 -6.40
C ALA A 53 0.23 -8.07 -7.03
N PRO A 54 -0.08 -9.30 -7.50
CA PRO A 54 -1.34 -9.58 -8.19
C PRO A 54 -2.56 -9.59 -7.27
N LYS A 55 -2.37 -9.70 -5.95
CA LYS A 55 -3.45 -9.78 -4.95
C LYS A 55 -3.27 -8.73 -3.87
N ASN A 56 -4.38 -8.13 -3.44
CA ASN A 56 -4.39 -7.13 -2.36
C ASN A 56 -3.86 -7.71 -1.04
N ASP A 57 -4.21 -8.95 -0.70
CA ASP A 57 -3.71 -9.61 0.52
C ASP A 57 -2.17 -9.64 0.55
N SER A 58 -1.55 -10.00 -0.59
CA SER A 58 -0.09 -10.00 -0.73
C SER A 58 0.50 -8.59 -0.64
N VAL A 59 -0.20 -7.57 -1.17
CA VAL A 59 0.20 -6.16 -1.03
C VAL A 59 0.14 -5.73 0.45
N ASN A 60 -0.93 -6.10 1.16
CA ASN A 60 -1.14 -5.75 2.57
C ASN A 60 -0.05 -6.36 3.45
N ASP A 61 0.27 -7.65 3.25
CA ASP A 61 1.33 -8.34 3.99
C ASP A 61 2.70 -7.70 3.76
N ILE A 62 3.04 -7.37 2.51
CA ILE A 62 4.31 -6.74 2.17
C ILE A 62 4.38 -5.32 2.74
N ASN A 63 3.31 -4.53 2.62
CA ASN A 63 3.25 -3.18 3.17
C ASN A 63 3.45 -3.19 4.69
N LEU A 64 2.80 -4.10 5.41
CA LEU A 64 2.96 -4.27 6.85
C LEU A 64 4.42 -4.60 7.21
N GLN A 65 5.03 -5.56 6.51
CA GLN A 65 6.43 -5.94 6.76
C GLN A 65 7.43 -4.82 6.47
N ILE A 66 7.16 -3.96 5.47
CA ILE A 66 7.99 -2.79 5.19
C ILE A 66 7.79 -1.72 6.26
N GLN A 67 6.55 -1.46 6.66
CA GLN A 67 6.23 -0.49 7.69
C GLN A 67 6.83 -0.84 9.06
N GLN A 68 6.84 -2.12 9.42
CA GLN A 68 7.48 -2.60 10.64
C GLN A 68 8.99 -2.32 10.68
N GLN A 69 9.64 -2.19 9.52
CA GLN A 69 11.06 -1.85 9.43
C GLN A 69 11.32 -0.34 9.58
N LEU A 70 10.32 0.51 9.37
CA LEU A 70 10.45 1.95 9.56
C LEU A 70 10.57 2.28 11.06
N PRO A 71 11.44 3.23 11.43
CA PRO A 71 11.51 3.71 12.80
C PRO A 71 10.28 4.54 13.16
N GLY A 72 10.07 4.78 14.45
CA GLY A 72 8.96 5.58 14.96
C GLY A 72 7.84 4.75 15.58
N VAL A 73 6.91 5.46 16.20
CA VAL A 73 5.77 4.90 16.93
C VAL A 73 4.60 4.72 15.97
N ASP A 74 3.90 3.59 16.11
CA ASP A 74 2.66 3.33 15.39
C ASP A 74 1.54 4.24 15.92
N VAL A 75 0.87 4.93 14.99
CA VAL A 75 -0.35 5.70 15.26
C VAL A 75 -1.49 5.08 14.46
N SER A 76 -2.58 4.75 15.15
CA SER A 76 -3.76 4.13 14.56
C SER A 76 -4.88 5.15 14.38
N TYR A 77 -5.48 5.16 13.20
CA TYR A 77 -6.69 5.89 12.84
C TYR A 77 -7.78 4.87 12.55
N LYS A 78 -8.86 4.92 13.33
CA LYS A 78 -10.02 4.03 13.15
C LYS A 78 -11.13 4.77 12.39
N SER A 79 -11.76 4.10 11.45
CA SER A 79 -12.99 4.61 10.82
C SER A 79 -14.13 4.66 11.83
N ILE A 80 -15.12 5.48 11.51
CA ILE A 80 -16.40 5.57 12.22
C ILE A 80 -17.45 5.15 11.20
N ASP A 81 -17.85 3.89 11.27
CA ASP A 81 -18.79 3.29 10.32
C ASP A 81 -20.18 3.19 10.94
N THR A 82 -21.20 3.60 10.20
CA THR A 82 -22.59 3.60 10.66
C THR A 82 -23.52 3.20 9.51
N VAL A 83 -24.60 2.52 9.85
CA VAL A 83 -25.72 2.30 8.91
C VAL A 83 -26.52 3.60 8.73
N VAL A 84 -27.09 3.79 7.53
CA VAL A 84 -27.96 4.94 7.23
C VAL A 84 -29.30 4.82 7.96
N ASP A 85 -29.81 3.59 8.08
CA ASP A 85 -31.08 3.26 8.70
C ASP A 85 -30.84 2.63 10.08
N ILE A 86 -31.29 3.31 11.14
CA ILE A 86 -31.09 2.89 12.53
C ILE A 86 -31.82 1.55 12.80
N ASP A 87 -32.92 1.27 12.11
CA ASP A 87 -33.66 0.02 12.29
C ASP A 87 -32.84 -1.19 11.81
N GLN A 88 -31.87 -0.98 10.93
CA GLN A 88 -30.93 -1.99 10.46
C GLN A 88 -29.68 -2.12 11.35
N ALA A 89 -29.50 -1.26 12.36
CA ALA A 89 -28.32 -1.31 13.24
C ALA A 89 -28.23 -2.62 14.03
N VAL A 90 -29.37 -3.27 14.29
CA VAL A 90 -29.43 -4.60 14.93
C VAL A 90 -28.97 -5.70 13.98
N GLN A 91 -29.16 -5.52 12.66
CA GLN A 91 -28.81 -6.50 11.63
C GLN A 91 -27.34 -6.41 11.21
N TYR A 92 -26.75 -5.22 11.28
CA TYR A 92 -25.35 -4.96 10.91
C TYR A 92 -24.56 -4.45 12.12
N PRO A 93 -24.06 -5.37 12.97
CA PRO A 93 -23.28 -4.99 14.14
C PRO A 93 -21.98 -4.29 13.73
N ILE A 94 -21.41 -3.50 14.64
CA ILE A 94 -20.21 -2.69 14.33
C ILE A 94 -19.01 -3.56 13.94
N GLU A 95 -18.91 -4.77 14.48
CA GLU A 95 -17.87 -5.74 14.13
C GLU A 95 -17.99 -6.17 12.66
N PHE A 96 -19.22 -6.30 12.16
CA PHE A 96 -19.45 -6.58 10.75
C PHE A 96 -19.03 -5.39 9.89
N LEU A 97 -19.44 -4.16 10.26
CA LEU A 97 -19.05 -2.95 9.52
C LEU A 97 -17.53 -2.77 9.47
N ASN A 98 -16.85 -2.94 10.60
CA ASN A 98 -15.39 -2.84 10.72
C ASN A 98 -14.63 -3.93 9.94
N SER A 99 -15.31 -5.01 9.54
CA SER A 99 -14.73 -6.11 8.74
C SER A 99 -14.85 -5.89 7.23
N LEU A 100 -15.59 -4.87 6.79
CA LEU A 100 -15.80 -4.60 5.37
C LEU A 100 -14.55 -4.00 4.73
N GLU A 101 -14.15 -4.56 3.60
CA GLU A 101 -13.06 -4.03 2.76
C GLU A 101 -13.56 -3.75 1.33
N PRO A 102 -14.47 -2.78 1.15
CA PRO A 102 -15.00 -2.49 -0.17
C PRO A 102 -13.92 -1.88 -1.08
N PRO A 103 -13.93 -2.18 -2.40
CA PRO A 103 -12.96 -1.63 -3.33
C PRO A 103 -12.92 -0.09 -3.31
N GLY A 104 -11.73 0.47 -3.20
CA GLY A 104 -11.53 1.93 -3.20
C GLY A 104 -11.78 2.62 -1.85
N MET A 105 -12.03 1.86 -0.78
CA MET A 105 -12.02 2.37 0.59
C MET A 105 -10.80 1.86 1.36
N PRO A 106 -10.26 2.65 2.30
CA PRO A 106 -9.27 2.16 3.24
C PRO A 106 -9.91 1.16 4.23
N PRO A 107 -9.11 0.27 4.85
CA PRO A 107 -9.58 -0.59 5.92
C PRO A 107 -9.98 0.21 7.16
N HIS A 108 -10.76 -0.41 8.06
CA HIS A 108 -11.23 0.20 9.31
C HIS A 108 -10.09 0.79 10.15
N SER A 109 -8.97 0.08 10.27
CA SER A 109 -7.82 0.54 11.05
C SER A 109 -6.63 0.83 10.14
N LEU A 110 -6.30 2.11 9.99
CA LEU A 110 -5.09 2.56 9.35
C LEU A 110 -4.00 2.77 10.39
N VAL A 111 -2.86 2.09 10.23
CA VAL A 111 -1.68 2.30 11.07
C VAL A 111 -0.64 3.04 10.26
N PHE A 112 -0.07 4.10 10.81
CA PHE A 112 1.00 4.88 10.18
C PHE A 112 2.15 5.13 11.14
N LYS A 113 3.34 5.34 10.59
CA LYS A 113 4.48 5.94 11.29
C LYS A 113 4.87 7.23 10.58
N VAL A 114 5.49 8.16 11.30
CA VAL A 114 6.23 9.25 10.65
C VAL A 114 7.21 8.63 9.65
N VAL A 115 7.41 9.26 8.50
CA VAL A 115 8.13 8.78 7.30
C VAL A 115 7.48 7.66 6.48
N SER A 116 6.31 7.15 6.89
CA SER A 116 5.63 6.12 6.10
C SER A 116 5.24 6.65 4.70
N PRO A 117 5.54 5.92 3.62
CA PRO A 117 4.97 6.20 2.31
C PRO A 117 3.47 5.90 2.34
N ILE A 118 2.65 6.82 1.85
CA ILE A 118 1.20 6.66 1.74
C ILE A 118 0.73 7.05 0.34
N MET A 119 -0.45 6.59 -0.05
CA MET A 119 -1.07 6.89 -1.33
C MET A 119 -2.48 7.45 -1.11
N LEU A 120 -2.81 8.51 -1.84
CA LEU A 120 -4.14 9.09 -1.81
C LEU A 120 -5.10 8.22 -2.64
N LEU A 121 -6.23 7.83 -2.04
CA LEU A 121 -7.25 6.97 -2.69
C LEU A 121 -8.38 7.77 -3.38
N ARG A 122 -8.48 9.08 -3.11
CA ARG A 122 -9.58 9.93 -3.60
C ARG A 122 -9.05 11.22 -4.22
N ASN A 123 -9.75 11.75 -5.22
CA ASN A 123 -9.39 13.04 -5.78
C ASN A 123 -9.73 14.16 -4.80
N LEU A 124 -8.73 14.91 -4.36
CA LEU A 124 -8.90 16.10 -3.52
C LEU A 124 -8.83 17.38 -4.36
N HIS A 125 -7.95 17.40 -5.38
CA HIS A 125 -7.80 18.52 -6.30
C HIS A 125 -7.34 18.03 -7.67
N SER A 126 -8.16 18.26 -8.69
CA SER A 126 -8.10 17.62 -10.01
C SER A 126 -6.78 17.78 -10.77
N SER A 127 -5.96 18.79 -10.44
CA SER A 127 -4.71 19.05 -11.15
C SER A 127 -3.43 18.50 -10.50
N LYS A 128 -3.45 18.14 -9.21
CA LYS A 128 -2.22 17.78 -8.47
C LYS A 128 -2.41 16.75 -7.35
N LEU A 129 -3.61 16.62 -6.80
CA LEU A 129 -3.91 15.75 -5.67
C LEU A 129 -5.02 14.79 -6.08
N SER A 130 -4.67 13.85 -6.95
CA SER A 130 -5.57 12.82 -7.47
C SER A 130 -5.33 11.48 -6.79
N ASN A 131 -6.26 10.55 -6.98
CA ASN A 131 -6.05 9.15 -6.68
C ASN A 131 -4.70 8.67 -7.26
N GLY A 132 -3.93 7.92 -6.48
CA GLY A 132 -2.59 7.45 -6.83
C GLY A 132 -1.44 8.39 -6.44
N THR A 133 -1.72 9.63 -6.02
CA THR A 133 -0.65 10.55 -5.59
C THR A 133 0.02 9.99 -4.34
N ARG A 134 1.35 9.87 -4.38
CA ARG A 134 2.15 9.32 -3.28
C ARG A 134 2.70 10.46 -2.42
N PHE A 135 2.71 10.23 -1.12
CA PHE A 135 3.23 11.16 -0.13
C PHE A 135 4.07 10.40 0.89
N CYS A 136 4.83 11.14 1.67
CA CYS A 136 5.50 10.64 2.84
C CYS A 136 5.06 11.42 4.08
N VAL A 137 4.69 10.70 5.13
CA VAL A 137 4.15 11.24 6.38
C VAL A 137 5.21 12.07 7.10
N LYS A 138 4.86 13.31 7.45
CA LYS A 138 5.68 14.22 8.26
C LYS A 138 5.23 14.25 9.71
N ASN A 139 3.93 14.23 9.94
CA ASN A 139 3.36 14.32 11.27
C ASN A 139 2.01 13.59 11.36
N LEU A 140 1.72 13.08 12.56
CA LEU A 140 0.52 12.30 12.85
C LEU A 140 -0.18 12.93 14.06
N MET A 141 -1.26 13.65 13.78
CA MET A 141 -2.12 14.29 14.78
C MET A 141 -3.42 13.50 14.93
N LEU A 142 -4.24 13.80 15.94
CA LEU A 142 -5.44 13.02 16.29
C LEU A 142 -6.38 12.72 15.11
N HIS A 143 -6.60 13.71 14.23
CA HIS A 143 -7.51 13.58 13.06
C HIS A 143 -6.89 14.11 11.77
N VAL A 144 -5.58 14.39 11.77
CA VAL A 144 -4.88 15.01 10.64
C VAL A 144 -3.57 14.29 10.41
N ILE A 145 -3.33 13.92 9.15
CA ILE A 145 -2.06 13.39 8.67
C ILE A 145 -1.42 14.51 7.84
N GLU A 146 -0.26 14.96 8.29
CA GLU A 146 0.57 15.88 7.53
C GLU A 146 1.53 15.07 6.66
N ALA A 147 1.55 15.31 5.36
CA ALA A 147 2.40 14.58 4.43
C ALA A 147 2.85 15.47 3.27
N THR A 148 4.01 15.16 2.68
CA THR A 148 4.56 15.88 1.53
C THR A 148 4.71 14.96 0.33
N ILE A 149 4.52 15.52 -0.87
CA ILE A 149 4.83 14.87 -2.15
C ILE A 149 6.35 14.66 -2.27
#